data_AF-A0A4Z0KF59-F1
#
_entry.id   AF-A0A4Z0KF59-F1
#
_cell.length_a   1.000
_cell.length_b   1.000
_cell.length_c   1.000
_cell.angle_alpha   90.00
_cell.angle_beta   90.00
_cell.angle_gamma   90.00
#
_symmetry.space_group_name_H-M   'P 1'
#
loop_
_entity.id
_entity.type
_entity.pdbx_description
1 polymer ?
#
loop_
_entity_poly.entity_id
_entity_poly.type
_entity_poly.pdbx_seq_one_letter_code
_entity_poly.pdbx_strand_id
1 'polypeptide(L)'
;MTQLAIGEATPHGATYDGHGVNFTLFSAHAERVELCVFDSRGNERRYDLPGRRGDVWHGYLAGARPGLRYGYRVHGPWQPAQGHRFNPAKLLLDPYARRVEGELKDHPLLHGGHDEPDYRDNAAVAPKSVIISDHYDWEDDAAPRTPWGKTVIYEAHVKGRPYLHPELPQQIRGTDQELGRPVMVAE
;
A
#
# COMPACT_ATOMS: atom_id res chain seq x y z
N MET A 1 6.45 -23.79 13.30
CA MET A 1 6.50 -22.32 13.07
C MET A 1 6.83 -22.13 11.60
N THR A 2 5.92 -21.57 10.81
CA THR A 2 6.18 -21.32 9.39
C THR A 2 7.04 -20.07 9.28
N GLN A 3 8.31 -20.22 8.92
CA GLN A 3 9.22 -19.10 8.68
C GLN A 3 9.10 -18.61 7.24
N LEU A 4 9.36 -17.32 7.00
CA LEU A 4 9.55 -16.80 5.65
C LEU A 4 10.86 -17.32 5.07
N ALA A 5 10.90 -17.51 3.75
CA ALA A 5 12.17 -17.66 3.05
C ALA A 5 12.88 -16.30 2.97
N ILE A 6 14.18 -16.30 2.62
CA ILE A 6 15.01 -15.09 2.63
C ILE A 6 14.51 -14.02 1.66
N GLY A 7 13.98 -14.41 0.50
CA GLY A 7 13.57 -13.46 -0.55
C GLY A 7 14.72 -12.62 -1.09
N GLU A 8 14.37 -11.55 -1.79
CA GLU A 8 15.31 -10.60 -2.39
C GLU A 8 15.07 -9.18 -1.89
N ALA A 9 16.13 -8.36 -1.86
CA ALA A 9 16.06 -6.97 -1.40
C ALA A 9 15.41 -6.00 -2.42
N THR A 10 15.04 -6.50 -3.60
CA THR A 10 14.42 -5.72 -4.67
C THR A 10 13.40 -6.57 -5.42
N PRO A 11 12.36 -5.96 -6.03
CA PRO A 11 12.03 -4.53 -5.99
C PRO A 11 11.42 -4.11 -4.64
N HIS A 12 11.20 -2.80 -4.47
CA HIS A 12 10.59 -2.25 -3.26
C HIS A 12 9.10 -2.58 -3.13
N GLY A 13 8.65 -2.89 -1.91
CA GLY A 13 7.28 -3.27 -1.58
C GLY A 13 6.99 -4.76 -1.69
N ALA A 14 5.72 -5.09 -1.96
CA ALA A 14 5.26 -6.47 -2.13
C ALA A 14 5.07 -6.82 -3.61
N THR A 15 5.81 -7.82 -4.10
CA THR A 15 5.79 -8.27 -5.49
C THR A 15 5.41 -9.73 -5.61
N TYR A 16 4.31 -9.99 -6.34
CA TYR A 16 3.84 -11.33 -6.64
C TYR A 16 4.54 -11.89 -7.89
N ASP A 17 5.03 -13.12 -7.82
CA ASP A 17 5.78 -13.77 -8.91
C ASP A 17 5.07 -14.99 -9.52
N GLY A 18 3.83 -15.27 -9.11
CA GLY A 18 3.06 -16.46 -9.51
C GLY A 18 3.06 -17.60 -8.48
N HIS A 19 4.12 -17.70 -7.66
CA HIS A 19 4.30 -18.76 -6.66
C HIS A 19 4.18 -18.27 -5.23
N GLY A 20 4.39 -16.98 -5.00
CA GLY A 20 4.32 -16.34 -3.70
C GLY A 20 4.58 -14.85 -3.81
N VAL A 21 4.93 -14.23 -2.69
CA VAL A 21 5.16 -12.78 -2.63
C VAL A 21 6.49 -12.49 -1.96
N ASN A 22 7.33 -11.72 -2.66
CA ASN A 22 8.52 -11.11 -2.09
C ASN A 22 8.14 -9.78 -1.44
N PHE A 23 8.50 -9.61 -0.17
CA PHE A 23 8.27 -8.39 0.59
C PHE A 23 9.60 -7.70 0.86
N THR A 24 9.62 -6.38 0.70
CA THR A 24 10.76 -5.56 1.08
C THR A 24 10.30 -4.30 1.81
N LEU A 25 11.10 -3.85 2.78
CA LEU A 25 10.87 -2.62 3.52
C LEU A 25 12.20 -1.93 3.83
N PHE A 26 12.35 -0.68 3.38
CA PHE A 26 13.48 0.14 3.80
C PHE A 26 13.31 0.59 5.26
N SER A 27 14.31 0.35 6.09
CA SER A 27 14.45 0.97 7.41
C SER A 27 15.88 0.85 7.94
N ALA A 28 16.61 1.96 7.94
CA ALA A 28 18.00 2.01 8.42
C ALA A 28 18.12 1.77 9.93
N HIS A 29 17.16 2.29 10.71
CA HIS A 29 17.22 2.30 12.17
C HIS A 29 16.33 1.23 12.83
N ALA A 30 15.63 0.40 12.06
CA ALA A 30 14.89 -0.71 12.63
C ALA A 30 15.84 -1.76 13.22
N GLU A 31 15.42 -2.37 14.32
CA GLU A 31 16.10 -3.49 14.97
C GLU A 31 15.47 -4.83 14.57
N ARG A 32 14.17 -4.83 14.23
CA ARG A 32 13.41 -5.99 13.74
C ARG A 32 12.20 -5.53 12.95
N VAL A 33 11.85 -6.23 11.87
CA VAL A 33 10.64 -5.99 11.08
C VAL A 33 9.80 -7.25 11.04
N GLU A 34 8.54 -7.14 11.46
CA GLU A 34 7.53 -8.18 11.34
C GLU A 34 6.61 -7.85 10.17
N LEU A 35 6.48 -8.77 9.22
CA LEU A 35 5.39 -8.83 8.27
C LEU A 35 4.13 -9.35 8.98
N CYS A 36 3.06 -8.56 8.91
CA CYS A 36 1.75 -8.91 9.47
C CYS A 36 0.80 -9.23 8.33
N VAL A 37 0.26 -10.45 8.29
CA VAL A 37 -0.69 -10.91 7.28
C VAL A 37 -2.05 -11.14 7.93
N PHE A 38 -3.13 -10.79 7.22
CA PHE A 38 -4.49 -10.91 7.74
C PHE A 38 -5.32 -11.88 6.90
N ASP A 39 -5.99 -12.82 7.56
CA ASP A 39 -6.95 -13.71 6.91
C ASP A 39 -8.32 -13.03 6.67
N SER A 40 -9.26 -13.74 6.05
CA SER A 40 -10.60 -13.22 5.76
C SER A 40 -11.46 -12.94 7.00
N ARG A 41 -11.07 -13.44 8.17
CA ARG A 41 -11.72 -13.17 9.46
C ARG A 41 -11.02 -12.04 10.23
N GLY A 42 -9.95 -11.46 9.66
CA GLY A 42 -9.17 -10.41 10.28
C GLY A 42 -8.14 -10.91 11.30
N ASN A 43 -7.88 -12.22 11.39
CA ASN A 43 -6.85 -12.72 12.30
C ASN A 43 -5.46 -12.36 11.77
N GLU A 44 -4.64 -11.79 12.64
CA GLU A 44 -3.26 -11.42 12.32
C GLU A 44 -2.31 -12.62 12.51
N ARG A 45 -1.45 -12.86 11.51
CA ARG A 45 -0.28 -13.72 11.60
C ARG A 45 0.97 -12.90 11.34
N ARG A 46 1.97 -13.06 12.20
CA ARG A 46 3.21 -12.27 12.16
C ARG A 46 4.39 -13.16 11.80
N TYR A 47 5.27 -12.61 10.97
CA TYR A 47 6.48 -13.27 10.51
C TYR A 47 7.63 -12.28 10.53
N ASP A 48 8.76 -12.63 11.14
CA ASP A 48 9.96 -11.81 11.00
C ASP A 48 10.44 -11.82 9.54
N LEU A 49 10.84 -10.65 9.02
CA LEU A 49 11.60 -10.57 7.78
C LEU A 49 13.05 -11.01 8.06
N PRO A 50 13.50 -12.16 7.53
CA PRO A 50 14.79 -12.75 7.89
C PRO A 50 15.97 -12.11 7.15
N GLY A 51 15.73 -11.50 6.00
CA GLY A 51 16.76 -10.89 5.17
C GLY A 51 16.94 -9.41 5.47
N ARG A 52 18.20 -8.94 5.46
CA ARG A 52 18.54 -7.52 5.44
C ARG A 52 19.75 -7.31 4.54
N ARG A 53 19.61 -6.49 3.49
CA ARG A 53 20.71 -6.08 2.61
C ARG A 53 20.82 -4.57 2.63
N GLY A 54 21.93 -4.05 3.16
CA GLY A 54 22.03 -2.64 3.54
C GLY A 54 20.92 -2.28 4.53
N ASP A 55 20.09 -1.30 4.17
CA ASP A 55 18.96 -0.85 4.98
C ASP A 55 17.60 -1.37 4.50
N VAL A 56 17.59 -2.37 3.62
CA VAL A 56 16.36 -3.00 3.12
C VAL A 56 16.17 -4.35 3.78
N TRP A 57 15.08 -4.47 4.54
CA TRP A 57 14.58 -5.73 5.10
C TRP A 57 13.79 -6.48 4.04
N HIS A 58 13.90 -7.81 4.01
CA HIS A 58 13.22 -8.60 3.00
C HIS A 58 12.89 -10.03 3.47
N GLY A 59 11.90 -10.61 2.82
CA GLY A 59 11.44 -11.97 3.07
C GLY A 59 10.43 -12.41 2.02
N TYR A 60 10.28 -13.73 1.87
CA TYR A 60 9.40 -14.31 0.86
C TYR A 60 8.38 -15.27 1.49
N LEU A 61 7.10 -15.05 1.17
CA LEU A 61 5.99 -15.87 1.62
C LEU A 61 5.47 -16.73 0.46
N ALA A 62 5.83 -18.02 0.49
CA ALA A 62 5.35 -18.98 -0.50
C ALA A 62 3.82 -19.16 -0.40
N GLY A 63 3.14 -19.24 -1.55
CA GLY A 63 1.70 -19.44 -1.64
C GLY A 63 0.86 -18.19 -1.36
N ALA A 64 1.47 -17.07 -0.97
CA ALA A 64 0.77 -15.78 -0.90
C ALA A 64 0.27 -15.37 -2.30
N ARG A 65 -0.94 -14.80 -2.35
CA ARG A 65 -1.62 -14.44 -3.61
C ARG A 65 -2.11 -12.99 -3.57
N PRO A 66 -2.33 -12.37 -4.75
CA PRO A 66 -3.02 -11.08 -4.84
C PRO A 66 -4.35 -11.09 -4.08
N GLY A 67 -4.68 -9.96 -3.46
CA GLY A 67 -5.82 -9.79 -2.55
C GLY A 67 -5.50 -10.07 -1.08
N LEU A 68 -4.34 -10.65 -0.76
CA LEU A 68 -3.89 -10.83 0.61
C LEU A 68 -3.58 -9.47 1.26
N ARG A 69 -4.13 -9.28 2.47
CA ARG A 69 -3.96 -8.07 3.27
C ARG A 69 -2.72 -8.21 4.15
N TYR A 70 -1.93 -7.15 4.23
CA TYR A 70 -0.74 -7.11 5.06
C TYR A 70 -0.46 -5.71 5.62
N GLY A 71 0.51 -5.66 6.53
CA GLY A 71 1.14 -4.46 7.06
C GLY A 71 2.45 -4.84 7.76
N TYR A 72 3.08 -3.87 8.42
CA TYR A 72 4.33 -4.10 9.14
C TYR A 72 4.24 -3.67 10.60
N ARG A 73 4.95 -4.38 11.47
CA ARG A 73 5.31 -3.89 12.81
C ARG A 73 6.83 -3.75 12.87
N VAL A 74 7.29 -2.55 13.18
CA VAL A 74 8.71 -2.21 13.14
C VAL A 74 9.20 -1.90 14.53
N HIS A 75 10.20 -2.67 14.97
CA HIS A 75 10.85 -2.55 16.26
C HIS A 75 12.10 -1.69 16.12
N GLY A 76 12.43 -0.97 17.18
CA GLY A 76 13.59 -0.10 17.26
C GLY A 76 13.48 0.85 18.44
N PRO A 77 14.39 1.85 18.53
CA PRO A 77 14.41 2.78 19.64
C PRO A 77 13.17 3.69 19.70
N TRP A 78 12.62 3.88 20.90
CA TRP A 78 11.74 4.99 21.20
C TRP A 78 12.55 6.05 21.95
N GLN A 79 13.05 7.04 21.21
CA GLN A 79 13.83 8.17 21.73
C GLN A 79 13.34 9.46 21.05
N PRO A 80 12.19 10.02 21.47
CA PRO A 80 11.57 11.19 20.82
C PRO A 80 12.50 12.39 20.68
N ALA A 81 13.40 12.61 21.65
CA ALA A 81 14.41 13.67 21.61
C ALA A 81 15.42 13.53 20.46
N GLN A 82 15.63 12.32 19.95
CA GLN A 82 16.49 12.03 18.79
C GLN A 82 15.67 11.76 17.51
N GLY A 83 14.34 11.92 17.57
CA GLY A 83 13.44 11.64 16.45
C GLY A 83 13.11 10.15 16.24
N HIS A 84 13.67 9.24 17.03
CA HIS A 84 13.32 7.81 16.94
C HIS A 84 11.96 7.53 17.60
N ARG A 85 11.00 7.01 16.83
CA ARG A 85 9.62 6.77 17.25
C ARG A 85 9.12 5.37 16.86
N PHE A 86 9.98 4.36 16.98
CA PHE A 86 9.58 2.99 16.70
C PHE A 86 8.58 2.50 17.74
N ASN A 87 7.39 2.09 17.28
CA ASN A 87 6.34 1.56 18.14
C ASN A 87 5.68 0.34 17.47
N PRO A 88 6.10 -0.89 17.81
CA PRO A 88 5.56 -2.10 17.19
C PRO A 88 4.10 -2.41 17.59
N ALA A 89 3.52 -1.68 18.55
CA ALA A 89 2.08 -1.77 18.83
C ALA A 89 1.25 -1.17 17.68
N LYS A 90 1.84 -0.32 16.84
CA LYS A 90 1.18 0.28 15.68
C LYS A 90 1.49 -0.54 14.43
N LEU A 91 0.46 -1.10 13.83
CA LEU A 91 0.48 -1.61 12.47
C LEU A 91 0.71 -0.45 11.50
N LEU A 92 1.71 -0.60 10.65
CA LEU A 92 2.12 0.35 9.63
C LEU A 92 1.72 -0.15 8.25
N LEU A 93 1.38 0.77 7.35
CA LEU A 93 1.25 0.48 5.93
C LEU A 93 2.64 0.32 5.30
N ASP A 94 2.71 -0.51 4.26
CA ASP A 94 3.86 -0.50 3.37
C ASP A 94 3.90 0.83 2.61
N PRO A 95 4.99 1.63 2.71
CA PRO A 95 5.13 2.87 1.94
C PRO A 95 5.16 2.66 0.41
N TYR A 96 5.40 1.43 -0.04
CA TYR A 96 5.36 1.02 -1.44
C TYR A 96 4.06 0.25 -1.79
N ALA A 97 3.04 0.27 -0.91
CA ALA A 97 1.76 -0.36 -1.20
C ALA A 97 1.12 0.25 -2.46
N ARG A 98 0.84 -0.61 -3.44
CA ARG A 98 0.14 -0.21 -4.68
C ARG A 98 -1.38 -0.20 -4.54
N ARG A 99 -1.90 -0.80 -3.47
CA ARG A 99 -3.31 -0.74 -3.08
C ARG A 99 -3.40 -0.73 -1.55
N VAL A 100 -4.28 0.11 -1.04
CA VAL A 100 -4.64 0.19 0.38
C VAL A 100 -6.13 -0.10 0.50
N GLU A 101 -6.52 -0.89 1.50
CA GLU A 101 -7.90 -1.20 1.81
C GLU A 101 -8.25 -0.75 3.23
N GLY A 102 -9.42 -0.11 3.36
CA GLY A 102 -9.90 0.49 4.60
C GLY A 102 -9.93 2.00 4.55
N GLU A 103 -10.86 2.60 5.28
CA GLU A 103 -10.95 4.05 5.44
C GLU A 103 -10.10 4.50 6.62
N LEU A 104 -9.38 5.61 6.47
CA LEU A 104 -8.67 6.25 7.57
C LEU A 104 -9.60 7.23 8.28
N LYS A 105 -10.48 6.71 9.14
CA LYS A 105 -11.27 7.54 10.05
C LYS A 105 -10.41 7.97 11.22
N ASP A 106 -10.62 9.20 11.67
CA ASP A 106 -9.95 9.67 12.87
C ASP A 106 -10.24 8.74 14.04
N HIS A 107 -9.19 8.29 14.72
CA HIS A 107 -9.29 7.34 15.81
C HIS A 107 -8.08 7.49 16.75
N PRO A 108 -8.29 7.56 18.08
CA PRO A 108 -7.21 7.81 19.04
C PRO A 108 -6.12 6.73 19.05
N LEU A 109 -6.43 5.51 18.57
CA LEU A 109 -5.45 4.41 18.47
C LEU A 109 -4.38 4.64 17.41
N LEU A 110 -4.63 5.51 16.43
CA LEU A 110 -3.70 5.82 15.34
C LEU A 110 -2.50 6.63 15.84
N HIS A 111 -2.63 7.33 16.96
CA HIS A 111 -1.53 8.08 17.54
C HIS A 111 -0.48 7.14 18.15
N GLY A 112 0.80 7.41 17.85
CA GLY A 112 1.94 6.61 18.31
C GLY A 112 2.38 6.87 19.74
N GLY A 113 1.95 8.00 20.34
CA GLY A 113 2.43 8.50 21.62
C GLY A 113 3.29 9.77 21.47
N HIS A 114 3.41 10.54 22.55
CA HIS A 114 4.21 11.77 22.59
C HIS A 114 5.62 11.50 23.14
N ASP A 115 5.77 11.52 24.47
CA ASP A 115 7.04 11.23 25.16
C ASP A 115 7.22 9.73 25.41
N GLU A 116 6.13 9.01 25.63
CA GLU A 116 6.08 7.55 25.76
C GLU A 116 5.28 6.94 24.61
N PRO A 117 5.61 5.71 24.18
CA PRO A 117 4.87 5.04 23.13
C PRO A 117 3.49 4.62 23.66
N ASP A 118 2.45 4.85 22.85
CA ASP A 118 1.14 4.29 23.12
C ASP A 118 1.14 2.79 22.79
N TYR A 119 0.99 1.95 23.81
CA TYR A 119 1.06 0.49 23.66
C TYR A 119 -0.20 -0.17 23.12
N ARG A 120 -1.29 0.57 22.89
CA ARG A 120 -2.55 0.01 22.38
C ARG A 120 -2.40 -0.38 20.92
N ASP A 121 -2.85 -1.58 20.58
CA ASP A 121 -2.84 -2.04 19.18
C ASP A 121 -3.84 -1.24 18.32
N ASN A 122 -3.43 -0.87 17.10
CA ASN A 122 -4.26 -0.16 16.15
C ASN A 122 -4.78 -1.06 15.01
N ALA A 123 -4.41 -2.35 14.97
CA ALA A 123 -4.72 -3.22 13.84
C ALA A 123 -6.21 -3.31 13.51
N ALA A 124 -7.10 -3.14 14.48
CA ALA A 124 -8.55 -3.14 14.25
C ALA A 124 -9.06 -1.94 13.42
N VAL A 125 -8.33 -0.82 13.43
CA VAL A 125 -8.76 0.45 12.79
C VAL A 125 -7.82 0.93 11.69
N ALA A 126 -6.56 0.49 11.69
CA ALA A 126 -5.60 0.87 10.66
C ALA A 126 -6.00 0.26 9.30
N PRO A 127 -5.91 1.00 8.18
CA PRO A 127 -5.99 0.43 6.85
C PRO A 127 -4.91 -0.65 6.63
N LYS A 128 -5.10 -1.50 5.62
CA LYS A 128 -4.19 -2.58 5.26
C LYS A 128 -3.64 -2.39 3.86
N SER A 129 -2.37 -2.67 3.68
CA SER A 129 -1.79 -2.82 2.34
C SER A 129 -2.36 -4.09 1.71
N VAL A 130 -2.56 -4.08 0.39
CA VAL A 130 -3.10 -5.23 -0.35
C VAL A 130 -2.14 -5.60 -1.46
N ILE A 131 -1.82 -6.90 -1.52
CA ILE A 131 -1.00 -7.44 -2.62
C ILE A 131 -1.81 -7.36 -3.90
N ILE A 132 -1.21 -6.82 -4.96
CA ILE A 132 -1.82 -6.75 -6.29
C ILE A 132 -0.99 -7.54 -7.30
N SER A 133 -1.64 -7.90 -8.41
CA SER A 133 -0.99 -8.36 -9.62
C SER A 133 -0.89 -7.18 -10.59
N ASP A 134 0.26 -7.02 -11.24
CA ASP A 134 0.48 -5.96 -12.25
C ASP A 134 0.24 -6.47 -13.68
N HIS A 135 -0.35 -7.66 -13.85
CA HIS A 135 -0.64 -8.25 -15.16
C HIS A 135 -1.91 -7.66 -15.79
N TYR A 136 -1.86 -6.37 -16.16
CA TYR A 136 -2.89 -5.72 -16.97
C TYR A 136 -2.50 -5.79 -18.45
N ASP A 137 -3.43 -6.20 -19.31
CA ASP A 137 -3.25 -6.18 -20.77
C ASP A 137 -3.54 -4.78 -21.29
N TRP A 138 -2.51 -4.09 -21.77
CA TRP A 138 -2.61 -2.73 -22.28
C TRP A 138 -3.02 -2.67 -23.77
N GLU A 139 -3.20 -3.82 -24.42
CA GLU A 139 -3.53 -3.92 -25.84
C GLU A 139 -2.56 -3.07 -26.70
N ASP A 140 -3.08 -2.12 -27.47
CA ASP A 140 -2.33 -1.25 -28.37
C ASP A 140 -2.04 0.15 -27.79
N ASP A 141 -2.18 0.36 -26.46
CA ASP A 141 -1.93 1.66 -25.83
C ASP A 141 -0.49 2.15 -26.08
N ALA A 142 -0.37 3.40 -26.54
CA ALA A 142 0.91 4.03 -26.80
C ALA A 142 0.85 5.53 -26.49
N ALA A 143 1.93 6.04 -25.90
CA ALA A 143 2.03 7.44 -25.52
C ALA A 143 1.87 8.38 -26.74
N PRO A 144 0.89 9.32 -26.74
CA PRO A 144 0.67 10.25 -27.85
C PRO A 144 1.86 11.19 -28.15
N ARG A 145 2.71 11.47 -27.14
CA ARG A 145 3.91 12.32 -27.23
C ARG A 145 3.63 13.69 -27.89
N THR A 146 2.51 14.32 -27.54
CA THR A 146 2.09 15.63 -28.06
C THR A 146 3.20 16.69 -27.84
N PRO A 147 3.68 17.36 -28.90
CA PRO A 147 4.70 18.40 -28.77
C PRO A 147 4.21 19.56 -27.90
N TRP A 148 5.08 20.09 -27.04
CA TRP A 148 4.73 21.17 -26.10
C TRP A 148 4.10 22.41 -26.77
N GLY A 149 4.58 22.81 -27.96
CA GLY A 149 4.02 23.93 -28.72
C GLY A 149 2.61 23.67 -29.28
N LYS A 150 2.09 22.44 -29.13
CA LYS A 150 0.74 22.01 -29.52
C LYS A 150 -0.08 21.52 -28.33
N THR A 151 0.44 21.63 -27.11
CA THR A 151 -0.24 21.15 -25.90
C THR A 151 -1.25 22.18 -25.41
N VAL A 152 -2.48 21.74 -25.15
CA VAL A 152 -3.47 22.44 -24.35
C VAL A 152 -3.83 21.55 -23.16
N ILE A 153 -3.69 22.06 -21.94
CA ILE A 153 -3.94 21.30 -20.71
C ILE A 153 -5.37 21.53 -20.26
N TYR A 154 -6.10 20.45 -19.99
CA TYR A 154 -7.43 20.49 -19.40
C TYR A 154 -7.37 19.95 -17.96
N GLU A 155 -7.52 20.84 -16.97
CA GLU A 155 -7.59 20.45 -15.57
C GLU A 155 -9.02 19.99 -15.22
N ALA A 156 -9.13 18.79 -14.65
CA ALA A 156 -10.42 18.21 -14.28
C ALA A 156 -10.33 17.45 -12.96
N HIS A 157 -11.42 17.51 -12.19
CA HIS A 157 -11.56 16.71 -10.98
C HIS A 157 -12.22 15.36 -11.30
N VAL A 158 -11.54 14.24 -11.01
CA VAL A 158 -12.01 12.85 -11.26
C VAL A 158 -13.45 12.63 -10.80
N LYS A 159 -13.76 13.02 -9.55
CA LYS A 159 -15.13 12.99 -9.05
C LYS A 159 -16.04 14.03 -9.71
N GLY A 160 -15.70 15.32 -9.60
CA GLY A 160 -16.60 16.42 -9.93
C GLY A 160 -17.06 16.45 -11.39
N ARG A 161 -16.18 16.14 -12.34
CA ARG A 161 -16.46 16.23 -13.78
C ARG A 161 -17.59 15.29 -14.23
N PRO A 162 -17.56 13.96 -13.95
CA PRO A 162 -18.65 13.06 -14.28
C PRO A 162 -19.84 13.09 -13.28
N TYR A 163 -19.71 13.73 -12.11
CA TYR A 163 -20.68 13.56 -11.01
C TYR A 163 -22.12 13.94 -11.37
N LEU A 164 -22.30 15.02 -12.13
CA LEU A 164 -23.60 15.53 -12.53
C LEU A 164 -23.89 15.27 -14.02
N HIS A 165 -23.06 14.47 -14.70
CA HIS A 165 -23.22 14.24 -16.13
C HIS A 165 -24.48 13.41 -16.40
N PRO A 166 -25.51 13.97 -17.06
CA PRO A 166 -26.84 13.34 -17.14
C PRO A 166 -26.83 12.03 -17.92
N GLU A 167 -25.93 11.90 -18.90
CA GLU A 167 -25.80 10.73 -19.77
C GLU A 167 -25.03 9.57 -19.13
N LEU A 168 -24.42 9.78 -17.96
CA LEU A 168 -23.72 8.70 -17.26
C LEU A 168 -24.67 7.93 -16.33
N PRO A 169 -24.61 6.58 -16.30
CA PRO A 169 -25.30 5.79 -15.29
C PRO A 169 -24.91 6.23 -13.87
N GLN A 170 -25.89 6.33 -12.97
CA GLN A 170 -25.67 6.88 -11.63
C GLN A 170 -24.60 6.13 -10.82
N GLN A 171 -24.45 4.81 -11.01
CA GLN A 171 -23.53 3.99 -10.21
C GLN A 171 -22.04 4.28 -10.48
N ILE A 172 -21.72 4.87 -11.63
CA ILE A 172 -20.34 5.09 -12.09
C ILE A 172 -19.97 6.58 -12.12
N ARG A 173 -20.93 7.47 -11.85
CA ARG A 173 -20.64 8.91 -11.72
C ARG A 173 -19.64 9.16 -10.59
N GLY A 174 -18.62 9.94 -10.90
CA GLY A 174 -17.61 10.33 -9.94
C GLY A 174 -16.47 9.31 -9.74
N THR A 175 -16.38 8.30 -10.61
CA THR A 175 -15.28 7.33 -10.63
C THR A 175 -14.34 7.58 -11.82
N ASP A 176 -13.17 6.97 -11.78
CA ASP A 176 -12.17 6.96 -12.85
C ASP A 176 -12.63 6.21 -14.11
N GLN A 177 -13.47 5.18 -13.96
CA GLN A 177 -14.01 4.35 -15.04
C GLN A 177 -14.69 5.14 -16.17
N GLU A 178 -15.20 6.34 -15.85
CA GLU A 178 -16.02 7.10 -16.78
C GLU A 178 -15.24 8.13 -17.60
N LEU A 179 -14.03 8.50 -17.17
CA LEU A 179 -13.27 9.56 -17.82
C LEU A 179 -12.86 9.23 -19.26
N GLY A 180 -12.75 7.94 -19.59
CA GLY A 180 -12.44 7.47 -20.95
C GLY A 180 -13.66 7.30 -21.86
N ARG A 181 -14.88 7.55 -21.39
CA ARG A 181 -16.08 7.34 -22.23
C ARG A 181 -16.23 8.44 -23.29
N PRO A 182 -16.81 8.14 -24.47
CA PRO A 182 -16.97 9.11 -25.55
C PRO A 182 -17.64 10.41 -25.12
N VAL A 183 -18.65 10.34 -24.26
CA VAL A 183 -19.38 11.50 -23.74
C VAL A 183 -18.51 12.45 -22.90
N MET A 184 -17.38 11.98 -22.37
CA MET A 184 -16.45 12.77 -21.59
C MET A 184 -15.31 13.37 -22.42
N VAL A 185 -15.06 12.84 -23.62
CA VAL A 185 -13.91 13.15 -24.49
C VAL A 185 -14.31 13.92 -25.74
N ALA A 186 -15.55 13.74 -26.24
CA ALA A 186 -16.07 14.44 -27.39
C ALA A 186 -16.72 15.77 -26.97
N GLU A 187 -15.96 16.86 -27.06
CA GLU A 187 -16.48 18.23 -27.17
C GLU A 187 -16.03 18.84 -28.50
#